data_AF-A0A6B2UZ57-F1
#
_entry.id   AF-A0A6B2UZ57-F1
#
_cell.length_a   1.000
_cell.length_b   1.000
_cell.length_c   1.000
_cell.angle_alpha   90.00
_cell.angle_beta   90.00
_cell.angle_gamma   90.00
#
_symmetry.space_group_name_H-M   'P 1'
#
loop_
_entity.id
_entity.type
_entity.pdbx_description
1 polymer ?
#
loop_
_entity_poly.entity_id
_entity_poly.type
_entity_poly.pdbx_seq_one_letter_code
_entity_poly.pdbx_strand_id
1 'polypeptide(L)'
;AWAAAVGQDVWYPDTRGARPSAADRLVTAYSRRLTRTATGSYRAAAALWDVTSLNTGPERLFRPGTLLDVACGALLPPLSGPPLTAAERKILDELDRTGS
;
A
#
# COMPACT_ATOMS: atom_id res chain seq x y z
N ALA A 1 -2.52 -9.67 10.18
CA ALA A 1 -3.60 -8.72 10.55
C ALA A 1 -3.40 -8.15 11.96
N TRP A 2 -3.34 -8.99 13.00
CA TRP A 2 -3.20 -8.56 14.40
C TRP A 2 -2.00 -7.63 14.69
N ALA A 3 -0.78 -7.97 14.24
CA ALA A 3 0.40 -7.10 14.43
C ALA A 3 0.33 -5.74 13.69
N ALA A 4 -0.40 -5.67 12.57
CA ALA A 4 -0.60 -4.43 11.83
C ALA A 4 -1.63 -3.53 12.51
N ALA A 5 -2.70 -4.12 13.08
CA ALA A 5 -3.70 -3.41 13.87
C ALA A 5 -3.10 -2.89 15.20
N VAL A 6 -2.32 -3.71 15.90
CA VAL A 6 -1.63 -3.33 17.16
C VAL A 6 -0.61 -2.21 16.95
N GLY A 7 0.09 -2.20 15.80
CA GLY A 7 1.03 -1.14 15.45
C GLY A 7 0.40 0.21 15.08
N GLN A 8 -0.89 0.26 14.79
CA GLN A 8 -1.62 1.53 14.58
C GLN A 8 -2.17 2.10 15.89
N ASP A 9 -2.60 1.24 16.82
CA ASP A 9 -3.16 1.64 18.11
C ASP A 9 -2.09 2.26 19.04
N VAL A 10 -0.82 1.90 18.86
CA VAL A 10 0.32 2.41 19.65
C VAL A 10 0.64 3.90 19.42
N TRP A 11 0.07 4.53 18.39
CA TRP A 11 0.29 5.94 18.06
C TRP A 11 -0.75 6.88 18.67
N TYR A 12 -1.76 6.36 19.39
CA TYR A 12 -2.75 7.19 20.06
C TYR A 12 -2.20 7.75 21.38
N PRO A 13 -2.26 9.08 21.62
CA PRO A 13 -1.56 9.73 22.72
C PRO A 13 -2.01 9.29 24.13
N ASP A 14 -3.18 8.66 24.27
CA ASP A 14 -3.76 8.25 25.56
C ASP A 14 -3.57 6.77 25.92
N THR A 15 -2.83 5.98 25.14
CA THR A 15 -2.52 4.59 25.52
C THR A 15 -1.49 4.56 26.64
N ARG A 16 -1.90 4.12 27.84
CA ARG A 16 -0.98 3.78 28.95
C ARG A 16 -0.25 2.46 28.63
N GLY A 17 0.87 2.55 27.91
CA GLY A 17 1.65 1.38 27.45
C GLY A 17 2.97 1.71 26.75
N ALA A 18 3.82 0.69 26.59
CA ALA A 18 5.25 0.76 26.25
C ALA A 18 5.57 1.51 24.94
N ARG A 19 6.73 2.21 24.93
CA ARG A 19 7.29 2.87 23.75
C ARG A 19 7.39 1.88 22.57
N PRO A 20 7.10 2.31 21.32
CA PRO A 20 7.16 1.44 20.15
C PRO A 20 8.52 0.74 20.06
N SER A 21 8.48 -0.59 20.00
CA SER A 21 9.67 -1.43 19.98
C SER A 21 10.40 -1.34 18.63
N ALA A 22 11.65 -1.83 18.58
CA ALA A 22 12.38 -1.94 17.32
C ALA A 22 11.64 -2.83 16.29
N ALA A 23 10.92 -3.84 16.76
CA ALA A 23 10.10 -4.70 15.91
C ALA A 23 8.92 -3.93 15.30
N ASP A 24 8.24 -3.07 16.06
CA ASP A 24 7.12 -2.26 15.55
C ASP A 24 7.58 -1.28 14.48
N ARG A 25 8.76 -0.70 14.66
CA ARG A 25 9.40 0.16 13.66
C ARG A 25 9.73 -0.60 12.39
N LEU A 26 10.24 -1.83 12.52
CA LEU A 26 10.55 -2.70 11.38
C LEU A 26 9.28 -3.07 10.61
N VAL A 27 8.22 -3.48 11.31
CA VAL A 27 6.93 -3.81 10.70
C VAL A 27 6.31 -2.59 10.00
N THR A 28 6.41 -1.41 10.61
CA THR A 28 5.93 -0.16 10.02
C THR A 28 6.72 0.22 8.77
N ALA A 29 8.05 0.12 8.81
CA ALA A 29 8.91 0.38 7.66
C ALA A 29 8.65 -0.60 6.51
N TYR A 30 8.47 -1.88 6.85
CA TYR A 30 8.11 -2.92 5.89
C TYR A 30 6.75 -2.64 5.25
N SER A 31 5.73 -2.31 6.04
CA SER A 31 4.39 -1.96 5.55
C SER A 31 4.44 -0.79 4.56
N ARG A 32 5.14 0.30 4.93
CA ARG A 32 5.30 1.47 4.04
C ARG A 32 5.98 1.11 2.71
N ARG A 33 6.99 0.24 2.76
CA ARG A 33 7.71 -0.21 1.55
C ARG A 33 6.85 -1.14 0.71
N LEU A 34 6.08 -2.04 1.33
CA LEU A 34 5.12 -2.92 0.67
C LEU A 34 4.05 -2.12 -0.08
N THR A 35 3.42 -1.14 0.57
CA THR A 35 2.42 -0.28 -0.08
C THR A 35 3.01 0.47 -1.27
N ARG A 36 4.24 0.98 -1.15
CA ARG A 36 4.94 1.66 -2.25
C ARG A 36 5.26 0.70 -3.41
N THR A 37 5.72 -0.51 -3.12
CA THR A 37 6.00 -1.50 -4.17
C THR A 37 4.72 -1.93 -4.88
N ALA A 38 3.61 -2.08 -4.15
CA ALA A 38 2.32 -2.47 -4.71
C ALA A 38 1.82 -1.49 -5.80
N THR A 39 2.17 -0.21 -5.74
CA THR A 39 1.76 0.75 -6.79
C THR A 39 2.46 0.52 -8.14
N GLY A 40 3.57 -0.21 -8.16
CA GLY A 40 4.34 -0.49 -9.37
C GLY A 40 4.67 -1.96 -9.59
N SER A 41 4.03 -2.88 -8.86
CA SER A 41 4.18 -4.32 -9.05
C SER A 41 2.84 -5.02 -8.85
N TYR A 42 2.36 -5.68 -9.91
CA TYR A 42 1.11 -6.45 -9.86
C TYR A 42 1.15 -7.56 -8.81
N ARG A 43 2.30 -8.24 -8.65
CA ARG A 43 2.45 -9.33 -7.69
C ARG A 43 2.33 -8.86 -6.25
N ALA A 44 2.96 -7.73 -5.92
CA ALA A 44 2.84 -7.11 -4.60
C ALA A 44 1.41 -6.59 -4.35
N ALA A 45 0.78 -5.99 -5.36
CA ALA A 45 -0.61 -5.53 -5.28
C ALA A 45 -1.60 -6.69 -5.04
N ALA A 46 -1.47 -7.79 -5.79
CA ALA A 46 -2.30 -8.98 -5.62
C ALA A 46 -2.13 -9.61 -4.23
N ALA A 47 -0.89 -9.73 -3.74
CA ALA A 47 -0.64 -10.26 -2.40
C ALA A 47 -1.22 -9.37 -1.29
N LEU A 48 -1.13 -8.04 -1.45
CA LEU A 48 -1.75 -7.09 -0.52
C LEU A 48 -3.27 -7.21 -0.55
N TRP A 49 -3.87 -7.25 -1.76
CA TRP A 49 -5.30 -7.41 -1.96
C TRP A 49 -5.83 -8.70 -1.32
N ASP A 50 -5.20 -9.84 -1.61
CA ASP A 50 -5.62 -11.15 -1.09
C ASP A 50 -5.69 -11.19 0.45
N VAL A 51 -4.78 -10.46 1.10
CA VAL A 51 -4.70 -10.39 2.57
C VAL A 51 -5.73 -9.41 3.13
N THR A 52 -5.93 -8.26 2.47
CA THR A 52 -6.96 -7.29 2.88
C THR A 52 -8.38 -7.83 2.64
N SER A 53 -8.57 -8.65 1.62
CA SER A 53 -9.83 -9.34 1.31
C SER A 53 -10.03 -10.63 2.11
N LEU A 54 -9.11 -10.97 3.03
CA LEU A 54 -9.15 -12.17 3.87
C LEU A 54 -9.19 -13.50 3.09
N ASN A 55 -8.83 -13.48 1.80
CA ASN A 55 -8.75 -14.69 0.96
C ASN A 55 -7.60 -15.60 1.39
N THR A 56 -6.55 -15.02 1.96
CA THR A 56 -5.40 -15.76 2.52
C THR A 56 -4.89 -15.11 3.79
N GLY A 57 -4.18 -15.88 4.60
CA GLY A 57 -3.57 -15.37 5.82
C GLY A 57 -2.39 -14.44 5.55
N PRO A 58 -1.96 -13.68 6.58
CA PRO A 58 -0.90 -12.68 6.47
C PRO A 58 0.47 -13.25 6.08
N GLU A 59 0.69 -14.55 6.25
CA GLU A 59 1.89 -15.26 5.83
C GLU A 59 2.19 -15.14 4.33
N ARG A 60 1.17 -14.87 3.50
CA ARG A 60 1.34 -14.63 2.06
C ARG A 60 2.20 -13.40 1.75
N LEU A 61 2.21 -12.39 2.63
CA LEU A 61 3.07 -11.20 2.47
C LEU A 61 4.55 -11.50 2.72
N PHE A 62 4.84 -12.51 3.54
CA PHE A 62 6.20 -12.91 3.89
C PHE A 62 6.78 -14.00 2.97
N ARG A 63 6.09 -14.33 1.88
CA ARG A 63 6.61 -15.26 0.88
C ARG A 63 7.83 -14.66 0.18
N PRO A 64 8.83 -15.48 -0.19
CA PRO A 64 10.08 -15.00 -0.75
C PRO A 64 9.90 -14.15 -2.02
N GLY A 65 8.91 -14.46 -2.86
CA GLY A 65 8.58 -13.64 -4.04
C GLY A 65 8.11 -12.23 -3.66
N THR A 66 7.18 -12.11 -2.71
CA THR A 66 6.68 -10.81 -2.23
C THR A 66 7.79 -10.03 -1.51
N LEU A 67 8.63 -10.70 -0.70
CA LEU A 67 9.76 -10.06 -0.04
C LEU A 67 10.79 -9.51 -1.04
N LEU A 68 11.08 -10.26 -2.10
CA LEU A 68 11.96 -9.81 -3.18
C LEU A 68 11.36 -8.62 -3.92
N ASP A 69 10.08 -8.64 -4.26
CA ASP A 69 9.42 -7.51 -4.91
C ASP A 69 9.48 -6.25 -4.01
N VAL A 70 9.24 -6.40 -2.71
CA VAL A 70 9.34 -5.28 -1.74
C VAL A 70 10.78 -4.78 -1.61
N ALA A 71 11.77 -5.68 -1.63
CA ALA A 71 13.18 -5.32 -1.59
C ALA A 71 13.64 -4.61 -2.88
N CYS A 72 13.25 -5.10 -4.05
CA CYS A 72 13.55 -4.51 -5.35
C CYS A 72 12.82 -3.18 -5.59
N GLY A 73 11.67 -2.96 -4.93
CA GLY A 73 10.91 -1.73 -5.02
C GLY A 73 9.87 -1.74 -6.15
N ALA A 74 9.21 -0.60 -6.37
CA ALA A 74 8.24 -0.43 -7.46
C ALA A 74 8.95 -0.59 -8.80
N LEU A 75 8.59 -1.63 -9.57
CA LEU A 75 9.20 -1.94 -10.86
C LEU A 75 8.78 -0.95 -11.95
N LEU A 76 7.59 -0.34 -11.80
CA LEU A 76 7.13 0.71 -12.70
C LEU A 76 7.53 2.10 -12.21
N PRO A 77 7.99 2.98 -13.11
CA PRO A 77 8.22 4.38 -12.77
C PRO A 77 6.89 5.04 -12.35
N PRO A 78 6.94 6.05 -11.46
CA PRO A 78 5.75 6.79 -11.07
C PRO A 78 5.11 7.45 -12.29
N LEU A 79 3.77 7.42 -12.35
CA LEU A 79 3.03 8.09 -13.41
C LEU A 79 3.33 9.60 -13.36
N SER A 80 3.71 10.18 -14.51
CA SER A 80 4.02 11.61 -14.65
C SER A 80 2.77 12.50 -14.66
N GLY A 81 1.59 11.89 -14.72
CA GLY A 81 0.30 12.56 -14.72
C GLY A 81 -0.86 11.55 -14.75
N PRO A 82 -2.11 12.05 -14.84
CA PRO A 82 -3.28 11.19 -14.96
C PRO A 82 -3.13 10.25 -16.17
N PRO A 83 -3.38 8.95 -16.02
CA PRO A 83 -3.24 7.96 -17.09
C PRO A 83 -4.43 8.02 -18.07
N LEU A 84 -4.87 9.23 -18.39
CA LEU A 84 -5.94 9.46 -19.35
C LEU A 84 -5.31 9.69 -20.73
N THR A 85 -5.96 9.18 -21.76
CA THR A 85 -5.68 9.57 -23.14
C THR A 85 -6.15 11.01 -23.37
N ALA A 86 -5.71 11.62 -24.48
CA ALA A 86 -6.18 12.95 -24.84
C ALA A 86 -7.70 13.00 -25.04
N ALA A 87 -8.30 11.92 -25.55
CA ALA A 87 -9.74 11.80 -25.74
C ALA A 87 -10.50 11.75 -24.40
N GLU A 88 -10.01 10.95 -23.45
CA GLU A 88 -10.64 10.84 -22.13
C GLU A 88 -10.52 12.12 -21.31
N ARG A 89 -9.40 12.85 -21.41
CA ARG A 89 -9.29 14.19 -20.79
C ARG A 89 -10.31 15.18 -21.34
N LYS A 90 -10.55 15.15 -22.65
CA LYS A 90 -11.54 16.02 -23.29
C LYS A 90 -12.96 15.77 -22.76
N ILE A 91 -13.31 14.49 -22.56
CA ILE A 91 -14.62 14.12 -21.98
C ILE A 91 -14.74 14.64 -20.54
N LEU A 92 -13.68 14.52 -19.74
CA LEU A 92 -13.66 15.04 -18.37
C LEU A 92 -13.85 16.57 -18.33
N ASP A 93 -13.13 17.30 -19.18
CA ASP A 93 -13.22 18.77 -19.28
C ASP A 93 -14.62 19.24 -19.72
N GLU A 94 -15.28 18.47 -20.59
CA GLU A 94 -16.66 18.75 -21.02
C GLU A 94 -17.67 18.53 -19.89
N LEU A 95 -17.51 17.47 -19.09
CA LEU A 95 -18.36 17.20 -17.93
C LEU A 95 -18.21 18.26 -16.84
N ASP A 96 -16.97 18.67 -16.53
CA ASP A 96 -16.70 19.73 -15.55
C ASP A 96 -17.31 21.07 -15.96
N ARG A 97 -17.32 21.41 -17.25
CA ARG A 97 -17.96 22.64 -17.76
C ARG A 97 -19.49 22.62 -17.71
N THR A 98 -20.10 21.44 -17.77
CA THR A 98 -21.56 21.30 -17.83
C THR A 98 -22.19 21.23 -16.43
N GLY A 99 -21.38 20.99 -15.39
CA GLY A 99 -21.80 20.86 -13.99
C GLY A 99 -21.68 22.13 -13.13
N SER A 100 -21.26 23.28 -13.67
CA SER A 100 -21.17 24.57 -12.96
C SER A 100 -22.38 25.48 -13.20
#